data_AF-A0A564U9I4-F1
#
_entry.id   AF-A0A564U9I4-F1
#
_cell.length_a   1.000
_cell.length_b   1.000
_cell.length_c   1.000
_cell.angle_alpha   90.00
_cell.angle_beta   90.00
_cell.angle_gamma   90.00
#
_symmetry.space_group_name_H-M   'P 1'
#
loop_
_entity.id
_entity.type
_entity.pdbx_description
1 polymer ?
#
loop_
_entity_poly.entity_id
_entity_poly.type
_entity_poly.pdbx_seq_one_letter_code
_entity_poly.pdbx_strand_id
1 'polypeptide(L)' 'MTEYENKIYMSARSIDEVNVQIIAEKLGGGGHINSAGAQFDHTNMHEAVSALKETIDKMIEEGDI' A
#
# COMPACT_ATOMS: atom_id res chain seq x y z
N MET A 1 -0.05 -9.09 2.41
CA MET A 1 0.88 -8.51 3.39
C MET A 1 1.46 -9.64 4.22
N THR A 2 2.69 -9.51 4.67
CA THR A 2 3.40 -10.55 5.43
C THR A 2 4.16 -9.89 6.57
N GLU A 3 4.07 -10.44 7.78
CA GLU A 3 4.92 -10.04 8.89
C GLU A 3 6.27 -10.75 8.79
N TYR A 4 7.37 -9.99 8.86
CA TYR A 4 8.74 -10.50 8.85
C TYR A 4 9.66 -9.53 9.60
N GLU A 5 10.56 -10.04 10.46
CA GLU A 5 11.54 -9.24 11.22
C GLU A 5 10.97 -7.97 11.89
N ASN A 6 9.88 -8.12 12.64
CA ASN A 6 9.18 -7.02 13.34
C ASN A 6 8.60 -5.93 12.44
N LYS A 7 8.42 -6.23 11.14
CA LYS A 7 7.82 -5.34 10.15
C LYS A 7 6.72 -6.03 9.39
N ILE A 8 5.82 -5.25 8.82
CA ILE A 8 4.87 -5.75 7.85
C ILE A 8 5.29 -5.31 6.46
N TYR A 9 5.42 -6.28 5.56
CA TYR A 9 5.68 -6.08 4.15
C TYR A 9 4.37 -6.08 3.38
N MET A 10 4.12 -5.02 2.64
CA MET A 10 3.06 -4.93 1.66
C MET A 10 3.64 -5.08 0.27
N SER A 11 3.04 -5.96 -0.53
CA SER A 11 3.29 -6.05 -1.96
C SER A 11 1.94 -5.90 -2.67
N ALA A 12 1.88 -4.97 -3.61
CA ALA A 12 0.70 -4.65 -4.40
C ALA A 12 1.00 -4.93 -5.88
N ARG A 13 0.01 -5.50 -6.58
CA ARG A 13 0.05 -5.72 -8.03
C ARG A 13 -1.29 -5.32 -8.62
N SER A 14 -1.27 -4.70 -9.80
CA SER A 14 -2.47 -4.43 -10.59
C SER A 14 -2.34 -5.06 -11.98
N ILE A 15 -3.50 -5.40 -12.56
CA ILE A 15 -3.61 -5.92 -13.92
C ILE A 15 -4.08 -4.82 -14.88
N ASP A 16 -4.94 -3.92 -14.41
CA ASP A 16 -5.54 -2.83 -15.18
C ASP A 16 -4.92 -1.45 -14.83
N GLU A 17 -5.71 -0.37 -14.91
CA GLU A 17 -5.26 1.02 -14.83
C GLU A 17 -4.94 1.55 -13.41
N VAL A 18 -5.08 0.71 -12.39
CA VAL A 18 -4.77 1.12 -11.00
C VAL A 18 -3.26 1.28 -10.85
N ASN A 19 -2.82 2.52 -10.59
CA ASN A 19 -1.43 2.82 -10.34
C ASN A 19 -1.03 2.47 -8.89
N VAL A 20 -0.53 1.26 -8.69
CA VAL A 20 -0.14 0.78 -7.34
C VAL A 20 1.13 1.44 -6.82
N GLN A 21 1.92 2.10 -7.67
CA GLN A 21 3.07 2.89 -7.24
C GLN A 21 2.62 4.02 -6.31
N ILE A 22 1.59 4.78 -6.70
CA ILE A 22 1.11 5.93 -5.91
C ILE A 22 0.58 5.46 -4.55
N ILE A 23 -0.14 4.34 -4.52
CA ILE A 23 -0.62 3.73 -3.26
C ILE A 23 0.57 3.39 -2.35
N ALA A 24 1.61 2.76 -2.89
CA ALA A 24 2.79 2.40 -2.13
C ALA A 24 3.57 3.64 -1.65
N GLU A 25 3.72 4.67 -2.48
CA GLU A 25 4.40 5.93 -2.12
C GLU A 25 3.66 6.66 -1.00
N LYS A 26 2.32 6.73 -1.04
CA LYS A 26 1.50 7.31 0.06
C LYS A 26 1.68 6.54 1.38
N LEU A 27 2.06 5.26 1.31
CA LEU A 27 2.36 4.40 2.47
C LEU A 27 3.86 4.33 2.82
N GLY A 28 4.70 5.21 2.24
CA GLY A 28 6.14 5.27 2.54
C GLY A 28 6.99 4.22 1.79
N GLY A 29 6.44 3.60 0.77
CA GLY A 29 7.08 2.64 -0.11
C GLY A 29 7.40 3.20 -1.51
N GLY A 30 7.35 2.32 -2.52
CA GLY A 30 7.56 2.68 -3.92
C GLY A 30 7.53 1.47 -4.86
N GLY A 31 7.79 1.70 -6.15
CA GLY A 31 7.83 0.64 -7.17
C GLY A 31 7.50 1.15 -8.57
N HIS A 32 6.71 0.37 -9.29
CA HIS A 32 6.23 0.64 -10.65
C HIS A 32 4.70 0.65 -10.71
N ILE A 33 4.16 1.22 -11.79
CA ILE A 33 2.72 1.41 -12.02
C ILE A 33 1.86 0.18 -11.72
N ASN A 34 2.36 -1.03 -12.04
CA ASN A 34 1.64 -2.30 -11.88
C ASN A 34 2.18 -3.20 -10.76
N SER A 35 3.28 -2.82 -10.10
CA SER A 35 3.90 -3.61 -9.04
C SER A 35 4.69 -2.72 -8.10
N ALA A 36 4.26 -2.64 -6.84
CA ALA A 36 4.89 -1.78 -5.83
C ALA A 36 4.81 -2.41 -4.43
N GLY A 37 5.51 -1.83 -3.47
CA GLY A 37 5.49 -2.31 -2.09
C GLY A 37 5.84 -1.25 -1.07
N ALA A 38 5.41 -1.48 0.16
CA ALA A 38 5.67 -0.63 1.32
C ALA A 38 5.99 -1.49 2.55
N GLN A 39 6.61 -0.88 3.55
CA GLN A 39 6.98 -1.54 4.80
C GLN A 39 6.45 -0.70 5.97
N PHE A 40 5.85 -1.36 6.95
CA PHE A 40 5.42 -0.74 8.20
C PHE A 40 6.39 -1.15 9.31
N ASP A 41 6.85 -0.18 10.11
CA ASP A 41 7.78 -0.38 11.23
C ASP A 41 7.09 -0.93 12.50
N HIS A 42 5.99 -1.67 12.31
CA HIS A 42 5.24 -2.35 13.36
C HIS A 42 4.71 -3.69 12.85
N THR A 43 4.23 -4.53 13.77
CA THR A 43 3.67 -5.86 13.49
C THR A 43 2.15 -5.95 13.62
N ASN A 44 1.48 -4.83 13.93
CA ASN A 44 0.01 -4.80 13.96
C ASN A 44 -0.61 -4.89 12.56
N MET A 45 -1.00 -6.09 12.14
CA MET A 45 -1.60 -6.33 10.82
C MET A 45 -2.92 -5.57 10.61
N HIS A 46 -3.71 -5.39 11.67
CA HIS A 46 -4.96 -4.65 11.55
C HIS A 46 -4.69 -3.19 11.19
N GLU A 47 -3.73 -2.56 11.88
CA GLU A 47 -3.34 -1.17 11.62
C GLU A 47 -2.80 -1.01 10.19
N ALA A 48 -1.95 -1.93 9.71
CA ALA A 48 -1.43 -1.89 8.35
C ALA A 48 -2.55 -2.01 7.29
N VAL A 49 -3.54 -2.87 7.52
CA VAL A 49 -4.70 -3.01 6.62
C VAL A 49 -5.59 -1.79 6.67
N SER A 50 -5.82 -1.19 7.85
CA SER A 50 -6.59 0.04 8.00
C SER A 50 -5.92 1.20 7.28
N ALA A 51 -4.61 1.38 7.44
CA ALA A 51 -3.84 2.42 6.75
C ALA A 51 -3.92 2.27 5.22
N LEU A 52 -3.84 1.03 4.70
CA LEU A 52 -4.02 0.76 3.27
C LEU A 52 -5.42 1.16 2.79
N LYS A 53 -6.47 0.75 3.51
CA LYS A 53 -7.86 1.08 3.15
C LYS A 53 -8.10 2.58 3.16
N GLU A 54 -7.70 3.27 4.22
CA GLU A 54 -7.83 4.74 4.29
C GLU A 54 -7.08 5.45 3.17
N THR A 55 -5.92 4.92 2.76
CA THR A 55 -5.17 5.49 1.63
C THR A 55 -5.94 5.32 0.31
N ILE A 56 -6.51 4.14 0.06
CA ILE A 56 -7.32 3.87 -1.12
C ILE A 56 -8.60 4.72 -1.11
N ASP A 57 -9.30 4.79 0.02
CA ASP A 57 -10.54 5.58 0.16
C ASP A 57 -10.27 7.07 -0.14
N LYS A 58 -9.19 7.64 0.42
CA LYS A 58 -8.78 9.02 0.11
C LYS A 58 -8.48 9.22 -1.36
N MET A 59 -7.78 8.28 -1.99
CA MET A 59 -7.47 8.37 -3.41
C MET A 59 -8.74 8.32 -4.29
N ILE A 60 -9.74 7.52 -3.91
CA ILE A 60 -11.04 7.49 -4.60
C ILE A 60 -11.79 8.83 -4.40
N GLU A 61 -11.79 9.38 -3.18
CA GLU A 61 -12.41 10.68 -2.88
C GLU A 61 -11.73 11.85 -3.63
N GLU A 62 -10.41 11.78 -3.79
CA GLU A 62 -9.59 12.75 -4.54
C GLU A 62 -9.72 12.58 -6.07
N GLY A 63 -10.23 11.44 -6.54
CA GLY A 63 -10.31 11.10 -7.97
C GLY A 63 -8.97 10.66 -8.58
N ASP A 64 -8.04 10.21 -7.74
CA ASP A 64 -6.72 9.68 -8.14
C ASP A 64 -6.82 8.27 -8.76
N ILE A 65 -7.89 7.53 -8.48
CA ILE A 65 -8.23 6.19 -9.01
C ILE A 65 -9.74 5.98 -9.11
#